data_AF-A0A1E4JM24-F1
#
_entry.id   AF-A0A1E4JM24-F1
#
_cell.length_a   1.000
_cell.length_b   1.000
_cell.length_c   1.000
_cell.angle_alpha   90.00
_cell.angle_beta   90.00
_cell.angle_gamma   90.00
#
_symmetry.space_group_name_H-M   'P 1'
#
loop_
_entity.id
_entity.type
_entity.pdbx_description
1 polymer ?
#
loop_
_entity_poly.entity_id
_entity_poly.type
_entity_poly.pdbx_seq_one_letter_code
_entity_poly.pdbx_strand_id
1 'polypeptide(L)'
;MEAAKARTDTREWVVKRRERTRHLIELGGLVVKAGLVDLTDDDRATIYGAFLAVADRLRGEERGNALALWQRKGKRAFEAEIAAK
;
A
#
# COMPACT_ATOMS: atom_id res chain seq x y z
N MET A 1 12.87 25.28 29.57
CA MET A 1 12.69 25.22 28.09
C MET A 1 12.94 23.82 27.52
N GLU A 2 13.94 23.07 28.01
CA GLU A 2 14.22 21.70 27.54
C GLU A 2 13.08 20.69 27.76
N ALA A 3 12.42 20.71 28.92
CA ALA A 3 11.31 19.79 29.21
C ALA A 3 10.10 19.97 28.27
N ALA A 4 9.88 21.19 27.76
CA ALA A 4 8.82 21.46 26.77
C ALA A 4 9.19 20.93 25.39
N LYS A 5 10.46 21.08 24.97
CA LYS A 5 10.99 20.50 23.73
C LYS A 5 10.92 18.97 23.75
N ALA A 6 11.41 18.35 24.82
CA ALA A 6 11.38 16.89 24.98
C ALA A 6 9.95 16.30 24.91
N ARG A 7 8.95 17.01 25.46
CA ARG A 7 7.53 16.60 25.36
C ARG A 7 6.98 16.73 23.95
N THR A 8 7.32 17.80 23.24
CA THR A 8 6.91 18.00 21.84
C THR A 8 7.54 16.95 20.94
N ASP A 9 8.83 16.67 21.09
CA ASP A 9 9.56 15.65 20.31
C ASP A 9 8.97 14.26 20.54
N THR A 10 8.63 13.93 21.79
CA THR A 10 7.95 12.67 22.13
C THR A 10 6.58 12.58 21.47
N ARG A 11 5.80 13.67 21.48
CA ARG A 11 4.47 13.71 20.85
C ARG A 11 4.56 13.60 19.34
N GLU A 12 5.51 14.27 18.71
CA GLU A 12 5.76 14.18 17.27
C GLU A 12 6.18 12.76 16.86
N TRP A 13 7.06 12.11 17.63
CA TRP A 13 7.44 10.73 17.38
C TRP A 13 6.24 9.76 17.46
N VAL A 14 5.37 9.91 18.47
CA VAL A 14 4.16 9.08 18.60
C VAL A 14 3.25 9.27 17.39
N VAL A 15 3.04 10.50 16.92
CA VAL A 15 2.23 10.79 15.73
C VAL A 15 2.83 10.12 14.49
N LYS A 16 4.11 10.35 14.22
CA LYS A 16 4.82 9.74 13.07
C LYS A 16 4.76 8.21 13.10
N ARG A 17 4.89 7.60 14.28
CA ARG A 17 4.77 6.14 14.44
C ARG A 17 3.37 5.65 14.09
N ARG A 18 2.32 6.33 14.55
CA ARG A 18 0.93 5.98 14.24
C ARG A 18 0.64 6.10 12.75
N GLU A 19 1.12 7.18 12.12
CA GLU A 19 0.98 7.38 10.68
C GLU A 19 1.70 6.29 9.89
N ARG A 20 2.93 5.94 10.27
CA ARG A 20 3.68 4.85 9.64
C ARG A 20 2.96 3.51 9.78
N THR A 21 2.50 3.17 10.98
CA THR A 21 1.77 1.92 11.20
C THR A 21 0.49 1.88 10.37
N ARG A 22 -0.31 2.96 10.38
CA ARG A 22 -1.53 3.06 9.59
C ARG A 22 -1.23 2.87 8.10
N HIS A 23 -0.24 3.58 7.58
CA HIS A 23 0.14 3.50 6.17
C HIS A 23 0.55 2.07 5.76
N LEU A 24 1.37 1.39 6.55
CA LEU A 24 1.79 0.02 6.26
C LEU A 24 0.63 -0.97 6.34
N ILE A 25 -0.32 -0.77 7.26
CA ILE A 25 -1.54 -1.58 7.36
C ILE A 25 -2.43 -1.36 6.14
N GLU A 26 -2.63 -0.10 5.71
CA GLU A 26 -3.41 0.23 4.52
C GLU A 26 -2.82 -0.44 3.27
N LEU A 27 -1.50 -0.36 3.10
CA LEU A 27 -0.81 -1.05 1.99
C LEU A 27 -0.95 -2.58 2.08
N GLY A 28 -0.77 -3.16 3.27
CA GLY A 28 -0.99 -4.59 3.49
C GLY A 28 -2.42 -5.02 3.20
N GLY A 29 -3.41 -4.18 3.53
CA GLY A 29 -4.81 -4.41 3.22
C GLY A 29 -5.10 -4.49 1.73
N LEU A 30 -4.35 -3.78 0.88
CA LEU A 30 -4.47 -3.89 -0.57
C LEU A 30 -4.00 -5.25 -1.09
N VAL A 31 -2.98 -5.84 -0.47
CA VAL A 31 -2.48 -7.20 -0.82
C VAL A 31 -3.57 -8.23 -0.58
N VAL A 32 -4.21 -8.17 0.60
CA VAL A 32 -5.32 -9.06 0.98
C VAL A 32 -6.52 -8.86 0.07
N LYS A 33 -6.94 -7.60 -0.15
CA LYS A 33 -8.09 -7.26 -1.01
C LYS A 33 -7.91 -7.71 -2.46
N ALA A 34 -6.68 -7.66 -2.97
CA ALA A 34 -6.36 -8.17 -4.31
C ALA A 34 -6.38 -9.70 -4.40
N GLY A 35 -6.67 -10.41 -3.30
CA GLY A 35 -6.68 -11.87 -3.21
C GLY A 35 -5.29 -12.50 -3.26
N LEU A 36 -4.22 -11.71 -3.18
CA LEU A 36 -2.86 -12.22 -3.39
C LEU A 36 -2.44 -13.18 -2.28
N VAL A 37 -2.90 -12.97 -1.05
CA VAL A 37 -2.61 -13.88 0.07
C VAL A 37 -3.20 -15.26 -0.23
N ASP A 38 -4.48 -15.34 -0.55
CA ASP A 38 -5.17 -16.61 -0.80
C ASP A 38 -4.65 -17.30 -2.08
N LEU A 39 -4.42 -16.53 -3.15
CA LEU A 39 -3.94 -17.05 -4.44
C LEU A 39 -2.50 -17.56 -4.41
N THR A 40 -1.71 -17.13 -3.44
CA THR A 40 -0.29 -17.51 -3.31
C THR A 40 -0.01 -18.36 -2.08
N ASP A 41 -1.04 -18.75 -1.32
CA ASP A 41 -0.91 -19.47 -0.04
C ASP A 41 0.01 -18.74 0.96
N ASP A 42 -0.13 -17.41 1.01
CA ASP A 42 0.72 -16.48 1.79
C ASP A 42 2.23 -16.62 1.52
N ASP A 43 2.64 -17.14 0.35
CA ASP A 43 4.05 -17.20 -0.01
C ASP A 43 4.60 -15.79 -0.31
N ARG A 44 5.29 -15.25 0.70
CA ARG A 44 5.87 -13.89 0.65
C ARG A 44 6.88 -13.73 -0.48
N ALA A 45 7.61 -14.79 -0.84
CA ALA A 45 8.56 -14.72 -1.95
C ALA A 45 7.84 -14.51 -3.29
N THR A 46 6.76 -15.26 -3.52
CA THR A 46 5.89 -15.09 -4.69
C THR A 46 5.23 -13.71 -4.74
N ILE A 47 4.65 -13.24 -3.63
CA ILE A 47 4.04 -11.91 -3.55
C ILE A 47 5.09 -10.82 -3.85
N TYR A 48 6.28 -10.95 -3.28
CA TYR A 48 7.37 -10.00 -3.54
C TYR A 48 7.83 -10.03 -5.00
N GLY A 49 7.98 -11.22 -5.59
CA GLY A 49 8.28 -11.39 -7.01
C GLY A 49 7.24 -10.73 -7.93
N ALA A 50 5.96 -10.85 -7.60
CA ALA A 50 4.89 -10.16 -8.34
C ALA A 50 5.02 -8.63 -8.27
N PHE A 51 5.36 -8.08 -7.10
CA PHE A 51 5.62 -6.64 -6.97
C PHE A 51 6.88 -6.18 -7.71
N LEU A 52 7.92 -7.01 -7.77
CA LEU A 52 9.10 -6.73 -8.60
C LEU A 52 8.72 -6.63 -10.08
N ALA A 53 7.90 -7.55 -10.60
CA ALA A 53 7.42 -7.48 -11.97
C ALA A 53 6.61 -6.21 -12.26
N VAL A 54 5.79 -5.75 -11.30
CA VAL A 54 5.09 -4.46 -11.38
C VAL A 54 6.09 -3.29 -11.41
N ALA A 55 7.10 -3.31 -10.54
CA ALA A 55 8.11 -2.26 -10.46
C ALA A 55 8.93 -2.18 -11.76
N ASP A 56 9.32 -3.32 -12.33
CA ASP A 56 10.04 -3.39 -13.61
C ASP A 56 9.21 -2.80 -14.74
N ARG A 57 7.91 -3.12 -14.80
CA ARG A 57 7.01 -2.52 -15.80
C ARG A 57 6.90 -1.01 -15.65
N LEU A 58 6.94 -0.49 -14.42
CA LEU A 58 6.89 0.96 -14.17
C LEU A 58 8.23 1.68 -14.42
N ARG A 59 9.35 0.96 -14.47
CA ARG A 59 10.64 1.52 -14.87
C ARG A 59 10.80 1.64 -16.39
N GLY A 60 9.97 0.96 -17.17
CA GLY A 60 9.98 1.00 -18.63
C GLY A 60 9.22 2.17 -19.26
N GLU A 61 9.28 2.27 -20.59
CA GLU A 61 8.69 3.37 -21.38
C GLU A 61 7.16 3.40 -21.34
N GLU A 62 6.50 2.26 -21.08
CA GLU A 62 5.04 2.16 -21.01
C GLU A 62 4.43 2.60 -19.65
N ARG A 63 5.23 3.16 -18.74
CA ARG A 63 4.82 3.52 -17.38
C ARG A 63 3.49 4.28 -17.33
N GLY A 64 3.33 5.31 -18.18
CA GLY A 64 2.13 6.15 -18.20
C GLY A 64 0.86 5.35 -18.53
N ASN A 65 0.93 4.51 -19.56
CA ASN A 65 -0.18 3.66 -19.98
C ASN A 65 -0.51 2.59 -18.92
N ALA A 66 0.52 1.97 -18.34
CA ALA A 66 0.36 0.98 -17.26
C ALA A 66 -0.34 1.61 -16.04
N LEU A 67 0.12 2.78 -15.58
CA LEU A 67 -0.49 3.49 -14.46
C LEU A 67 -1.95 3.88 -14.73
N ALA A 68 -2.25 4.43 -15.91
CA ALA A 68 -3.61 4.81 -16.26
C ALA A 68 -4.57 3.60 -16.30
N LEU A 69 -4.11 2.48 -16.85
CA LEU A 69 -4.88 1.23 -16.88
C LEU A 69 -5.17 0.71 -15.46
N TRP A 70 -4.13 0.62 -14.63
CA TRP A 70 -4.24 0.07 -13.28
C TRP A 70 -5.06 0.97 -12.37
N GLN A 71 -4.91 2.29 -12.46
CA GLN A 71 -5.74 3.24 -11.72
C GLN A 71 -7.22 3.04 -12.03
N ARG A 72 -7.59 2.95 -13.32
CA ARG A 72 -8.99 2.70 -13.73
C ARG A 72 -9.50 1.34 -13.26
N LYS A 73 -8.67 0.29 -13.34
CA LYS A 73 -9.04 -1.05 -12.86
C LYS A 73 -9.27 -1.04 -11.35
N GLY A 74 -8.35 -0.47 -10.58
CA GLY A 74 -8.44 -0.37 -9.12
C GLY A 74 -9.69 0.41 -8.70
N LYS A 75 -9.93 1.58 -9.30
CA LYS A 75 -11.11 2.40 -8.99
C LYS A 75 -12.42 1.61 -9.16
N ARG A 76 -12.59 0.92 -10.29
CA ARG A 76 -13.78 0.08 -10.53
C ARG A 76 -13.93 -1.05 -9.52
N ALA A 77 -12.83 -1.70 -9.14
CA ALA A 77 -12.86 -2.75 -8.12
C ALA A 77 -13.33 -2.21 -6.76
N PHE A 78 -12.81 -1.06 -6.33
CA PHE A 78 -13.27 -0.40 -5.11
C PHE A 78 -14.75 -0.02 -5.17
N GLU A 79 -15.21 0.56 -6.28
CA GLU A 79 -16.61 0.93 -6.47
C GLU A 79 -17.54 -0.30 -6.42
N ALA A 80 -17.15 -1.40 -7.05
CA ALA A 80 -17.90 -2.65 -7.03
C ALA A 80 -18.02 -3.24 -5.62
N GLU A 81 -16.94 -3.22 -4.83
CA GLU A 81 -16.97 -3.67 -3.42
C GLU A 81 -17.86 -2.81 -2.53
N ILE A 82 -17.91 -1.49 -2.79
CA ILE A 82 -18.80 -0.58 -2.06
C ILE A 82 -20.25 -0.87 -2.42
N ALA A 83 -20.55 -1.12 -3.70
CA ALA A 83 -21.91 -1.42 -4.16
C ALA A 83 -22.40 -2.81 -3.72
N ALA A 84 -21.49 -3.75 -3.46
CA ALA A 84 -21.79 -5.09 -2.99
C ALA A 84 -21.99 -5.19 -1.45
N LYS A 85 -21.79 -4.09 -0.73
CA LYS A 85 -22.08 -3.96 0.71
C LYS A 85 -23.46 -3.38 0.94
#